data_AF-A0A822J520-F1
#
_entry.id   AF-A0A822J520-F1
#
_cell.length_a   1.000
_cell.length_b   1.000
_cell.length_c   1.000
_cell.angle_alpha   90.00
_cell.angle_beta   90.00
_cell.angle_gamma   90.00
#
_symmetry.space_group_name_H-M   'P 1'
#
loop_
_entity.id
_entity.type
_entity.pdbx_description
1 polymer ?
#
loop_
_entity_poly.entity_id
_entity_poly.type
_entity_poly.pdbx_seq_one_letter_code
_entity_poly.pdbx_strand_id
1 'polypeptide(L)'
;MNIKIISEDDYGGAFLKNVIGQLKNKNMVENITVKATKPMRPLCNLKLDRILKSFDNSCDKIIIILDSDDPQNHESRYANVKRHVPNDLRTPLEIILIDYEIEEWICISKKLKWQHSKPSQELKVKFGYIKSSLPKYAAELDFDALGKNCKSFKTFLAVLSCK
;
A
#
# COMPACT_ATOMS: atom_id res chain seq x y z
N MET A 1 5.08 -6.98 16.00
CA MET A 1 5.77 -6.91 14.70
C MET A 1 6.07 -5.46 14.33
N ASN A 2 7.34 -5.12 14.13
CA ASN A 2 7.82 -3.85 13.62
C ASN A 2 7.95 -3.95 12.10
N ILE A 3 7.26 -3.08 11.37
CA ILE A 3 7.31 -3.06 9.91
C ILE A 3 7.83 -1.74 9.39
N LYS A 4 8.38 -1.77 8.18
CA LYS A 4 8.64 -0.56 7.39
C LYS A 4 7.94 -0.67 6.04
N ILE A 5 7.40 0.45 5.57
CA ILE A 5 6.56 0.49 4.38
C ILE A 5 7.22 1.36 3.31
N ILE A 6 7.20 0.88 2.07
CA ILE A 6 7.57 1.65 0.89
C ILE A 6 6.30 1.82 0.06
N SER A 7 5.91 3.05 -0.23
CA SER A 7 4.74 3.36 -1.07
C SER A 7 5.18 4.13 -2.31
N GLU A 8 4.47 4.01 -3.42
CA GLU A 8 4.77 4.83 -4.61
C GLU A 8 4.60 6.33 -4.31
N ASP A 9 3.56 6.65 -3.54
CA ASP A 9 3.19 8.03 -3.24
C ASP A 9 3.81 8.61 -1.95
N ASP A 10 4.03 9.93 -1.97
CA ASP A 10 4.50 10.74 -0.83
C ASP A 10 3.53 10.71 0.36
N TYR A 11 2.22 10.64 0.10
CA TYR A 11 1.18 10.57 1.13
C TYR A 11 0.74 9.13 1.44
N GLY A 12 1.09 8.16 0.59
CA GLY A 12 0.74 6.74 0.76
C GLY A 12 1.24 6.17 2.09
N GLY A 13 2.45 6.52 2.52
CA GLY A 13 2.99 6.07 3.81
C GLY A 13 2.17 6.57 5.01
N ALA A 14 1.75 7.83 5.00
CA ALA A 14 0.92 8.40 6.05
C ALA A 14 -0.48 7.77 6.06
N PHE A 15 -1.07 7.56 4.87
CA PHE A 15 -2.34 6.85 4.72
C PHE A 15 -2.27 5.43 5.30
N LEU A 16 -1.30 4.62 4.87
CA LEU A 16 -1.16 3.24 5.33
C LEU A 16 -0.91 3.14 6.84
N LYS A 17 -0.14 4.07 7.41
CA LYS A 17 0.04 4.17 8.87
C LYS A 17 -1.30 4.41 9.58
N ASN A 18 -2.14 5.30 9.07
CA ASN A 18 -3.47 5.56 9.62
C ASN A 18 -4.42 4.38 9.45
N VAL A 19 -4.35 3.66 8.32
CA VAL A 19 -5.12 2.43 8.08
C VAL A 19 -4.75 1.36 9.10
N ILE A 20 -3.46 1.09 9.30
CA ILE A 20 -2.99 0.12 10.30
C ILE A 20 -3.43 0.53 11.71
N GLY A 21 -3.36 1.83 12.05
CA GLY A 21 -3.86 2.33 13.32
C GLY A 21 -5.33 1.98 13.55
N GLN A 22 -6.17 2.12 12.53
CA GLN A 22 -7.59 1.76 12.63
C GLN A 22 -7.85 0.25 12.64
N LEU A 23 -7.10 -0.53 11.88
CA LEU A 23 -7.17 -2.00 11.94
C LEU A 23 -6.84 -2.49 13.35
N LYS A 24 -5.83 -1.90 14.00
CA LYS A 24 -5.51 -2.18 15.42
C LYS A 24 -6.66 -1.81 16.34
N ASN A 25 -7.24 -0.62 16.19
CA ASN A 25 -8.36 -0.16 17.03
C ASN A 25 -9.61 -1.05 16.89
N LYS A 26 -9.78 -1.70 15.73
CA LYS A 26 -10.85 -2.67 15.46
C LYS A 26 -10.46 -4.13 15.77
N ASN A 27 -9.30 -4.37 16.37
CA ASN A 27 -8.75 -5.70 16.68
C ASN A 27 -8.65 -6.63 15.45
N MET A 28 -8.47 -6.09 14.25
CA MET A 28 -8.34 -6.87 13.01
C MET A 28 -6.90 -7.35 12.76
N VAL A 29 -5.91 -6.73 13.41
CA VAL A 29 -4.50 -7.10 13.35
C VAL A 29 -3.88 -7.01 14.75
N GLU A 30 -2.90 -7.85 15.05
CA GLU A 30 -2.16 -7.84 16.32
C GLU A 30 -1.22 -6.61 16.43
N ASN A 31 -0.35 -6.58 17.44
CA ASN A 31 0.50 -5.44 17.79
C ASN A 31 1.57 -5.10 16.73
N ILE A 32 1.13 -4.41 15.67
CA ILE A 32 1.97 -3.92 14.57
C ILE A 32 2.40 -2.48 14.85
N THR A 33 3.68 -2.20 14.59
CA THR A 33 4.25 -0.85 14.68
C THR A 33 4.93 -0.48 13.37
N VAL A 34 4.44 0.57 12.71
CA VAL A 34 5.10 1.13 11.52
C VAL A 34 6.26 2.01 11.97
N LYS A 35 7.50 1.53 11.83
CA LYS A 35 8.72 2.23 12.25
C LYS A 35 9.15 3.33 11.29
N ALA A 36 8.95 3.12 10.00
CA ALA A 36 9.28 4.09 8.97
C ALA A 36 8.43 3.87 7.72
N THR A 37 8.24 4.96 6.97
CA THR A 37 7.69 4.94 5.62
C THR A 37 8.63 5.67 4.68
N LYS A 38 8.73 5.22 3.42
CA LYS A 38 9.50 5.91 2.38
C LYS A 38 8.72 5.93 1.07
N PRO A 39 8.59 7.09 0.42
CA PRO A 39 8.03 7.15 -0.92
C PRO A 39 9.05 6.69 -1.96
N MET A 40 8.55 6.01 -2.98
CA MET A 40 9.34 5.52 -4.10
C MET A 40 8.57 5.62 -5.42
N ARG A 41 8.67 6.80 -6.03
CA ARG A 41 8.32 7.08 -7.44
C ARG A 41 9.11 6.17 -8.40
N PRO A 42 8.71 6.00 -9.69
CA PRO A 42 8.95 4.78 -10.46
C PRO A 42 10.38 4.23 -10.38
N LEU A 43 10.42 2.90 -10.33
CA LEU A 43 11.54 2.05 -9.97
C LEU A 43 12.84 2.41 -10.71
N CYS A 44 13.69 3.19 -10.05
CA CYS A 44 15.11 3.23 -10.36
C CYS A 44 15.80 2.19 -9.46
N ASN A 45 16.49 1.21 -10.07
CA ASN A 45 17.18 0.11 -9.37
C ASN A 45 17.99 0.61 -8.16
N LEU A 46 18.83 1.63 -8.38
CA LEU A 46 19.73 2.16 -7.37
C LEU A 46 18.99 2.78 -6.18
N LYS A 47 17.78 3.32 -6.39
CA LYS A 47 17.00 3.92 -5.31
C LYS A 47 16.32 2.85 -4.46
N LEU A 48 15.72 1.83 -5.09
CA LEU A 48 15.09 0.73 -4.35
C LEU A 48 16.12 -0.06 -3.53
N ASP A 49 17.26 -0.42 -4.14
CA ASP A 49 18.36 -1.10 -3.45
C ASP A 49 18.81 -0.34 -2.19
N ARG A 50 19.09 0.97 -2.33
CA ARG A 50 19.48 1.82 -1.19
C ARG A 50 18.42 1.87 -0.08
N ILE A 51 17.14 2.00 -0.45
CA ILE A 51 16.06 2.03 0.54
C ILE A 51 15.96 0.67 1.26
N LEU A 52 15.97 -0.44 0.51
CA LEU A 52 15.88 -1.78 1.06
C LEU A 52 17.05 -2.08 2.00
N LYS A 53 18.29 -1.77 1.59
CA LYS A 53 19.48 -1.90 2.46
C LYS A 53 19.39 -1.05 3.73
N SER A 54 18.80 0.14 3.65
CA SER A 54 18.59 0.98 4.85
C SER A 54 17.50 0.43 5.79
N PHE A 55 16.65 -0.46 5.30
CA PHE A 55 15.57 -1.09 6.05
C PHE A 55 15.96 -2.47 6.57
N ASP A 56 16.88 -3.15 5.90
CA ASP A 56 17.37 -4.48 6.27
C ASP A 56 17.88 -4.53 7.72
N ASN A 57 17.56 -5.61 8.44
CA ASN A 57 17.90 -5.86 9.85
C ASN A 57 17.42 -4.80 10.86
N SER A 58 16.56 -3.86 10.45
CA SER A 58 16.03 -2.80 11.33
C SER A 58 14.51 -2.91 11.58
N CYS A 59 13.89 -3.95 11.04
CA CYS A 59 12.49 -4.29 11.23
C CYS A 59 12.26 -5.78 10.96
N ASP A 60 11.09 -6.28 11.37
CA ASP A 60 10.71 -7.69 11.24
C ASP A 60 10.22 -8.01 9.82
N LYS A 61 9.66 -7.02 9.12
CA LYS A 61 9.11 -7.17 7.76
C LYS A 61 9.13 -5.84 7.00
N ILE A 62 9.49 -5.90 5.72
CA ILE A 62 9.37 -4.77 4.79
C ILE A 62 8.16 -5.03 3.88
N ILE A 63 7.32 -4.01 3.68
CA ILE A 63 6.17 -4.09 2.78
C ILE A 63 6.33 -3.01 1.71
N ILE A 64 6.36 -3.42 0.44
CA ILE A 64 6.28 -2.54 -0.72
C ILE A 64 4.84 -2.54 -1.20
N ILE A 65 4.23 -1.37 -1.35
CA ILE A 65 2.90 -1.21 -1.93
C ILE A 65 2.98 -0.25 -3.11
N LEU A 66 2.52 -0.70 -4.28
CA LEU A 66 2.63 0.06 -5.53
C LEU A 66 1.32 0.07 -6.29
N ASP A 67 1.08 1.18 -6.98
CA ASP A 67 -0.01 1.31 -7.93
C ASP A 67 0.39 0.56 -9.22
N SER A 68 -0.59 0.09 -9.99
CA SER A 68 -0.33 -0.58 -11.27
C SER A 68 -0.92 0.13 -12.47
N ASP A 69 -1.73 1.16 -12.23
CA ASP A 69 -2.55 1.91 -13.20
C ASP A 69 -3.60 1.06 -13.94
N ASP A 70 -3.31 -0.22 -14.20
CA ASP A 70 -4.15 -1.22 -14.83
C ASP A 70 -3.80 -2.64 -14.30
N PRO A 71 -4.80 -3.50 -14.00
CA PRO A 71 -4.57 -4.89 -13.59
C PRO A 71 -3.70 -5.72 -14.55
N GLN A 72 -3.73 -5.43 -15.85
CA GLN A 72 -2.93 -6.13 -16.87
C GLN A 72 -1.43 -5.91 -16.67
N ASN A 73 -1.03 -4.84 -15.97
CA ASN A 73 0.36 -4.54 -15.68
C ASN A 73 0.89 -5.25 -14.43
N HIS A 74 0.07 -6.03 -13.70
CA HIS A 74 0.49 -6.64 -12.44
C HIS A 74 1.73 -7.52 -12.57
N GLU A 75 1.77 -8.44 -13.52
CA GLU A 75 2.89 -9.36 -13.66
C GLU A 75 4.18 -8.64 -14.02
N SER A 76 4.10 -7.71 -14.98
CA SER A 76 5.26 -6.93 -15.44
C SER A 76 5.77 -5.97 -14.36
N ARG A 77 4.88 -5.30 -13.62
CA ARG A 77 5.22 -4.46 -12.45
C ARG A 77 5.86 -5.30 -11.36
N TYR A 78 5.27 -6.45 -11.00
CA TYR A 78 5.81 -7.33 -9.97
C TYR A 78 7.21 -7.81 -10.34
N ALA A 79 7.39 -8.32 -11.57
CA ALA A 79 8.69 -8.78 -12.07
C ALA A 79 9.72 -7.64 -12.08
N ASN A 80 9.32 -6.43 -12.47
CA ASN A 80 10.20 -5.25 -12.47
C ASN A 80 10.61 -4.83 -11.05
N VAL A 81 9.73 -4.90 -10.05
CA VAL A 81 10.12 -4.64 -8.66
C VAL A 81 11.04 -5.75 -8.17
N LYS A 82 10.66 -7.00 -8.40
CA LYS A 82 11.34 -8.19 -7.88
C LYS A 82 12.78 -8.29 -8.38
N ARG A 83 13.05 -7.97 -9.65
CA ARG A 83 14.42 -7.95 -10.21
C ARG A 83 15.33 -6.87 -9.60
N HIS A 84 14.76 -5.89 -8.91
CA HIS A 84 15.47 -4.81 -8.22
C HIS A 84 15.58 -5.05 -6.70
N VAL A 85 15.03 -6.15 -6.19
CA VAL A 85 15.22 -6.57 -4.82
C VAL A 85 16.62 -7.19 -4.68
N PRO A 86 17.45 -6.72 -3.75
CA PRO A 86 18.76 -7.31 -3.49
C PRO A 86 18.64 -8.76 -3.02
N ASN A 87 19.48 -9.65 -3.56
CA ASN A 87 19.47 -11.07 -3.20
C ASN A 87 19.98 -11.35 -1.78
N ASP A 88 20.68 -10.39 -1.17
CA ASP A 88 21.28 -10.47 0.16
C ASP A 88 20.37 -9.90 1.27
N LEU A 89 19.12 -9.55 0.96
CA LEU A 89 18.16 -9.04 1.95
C LEU A 89 17.81 -10.11 2.99
N ARG A 90 18.03 -9.81 4.27
CA ARG A 90 17.75 -10.73 5.39
C ARG A 90 16.34 -10.54 5.93
N THR A 91 15.84 -9.31 5.93
CA THR A 91 14.49 -9.01 6.38
C THR A 91 13.47 -9.50 5.34
N PRO A 92 12.42 -10.26 5.75
CA PRO A 92 11.33 -10.66 4.88
C PRO A 92 10.70 -9.46 4.15
N LEU A 93 10.46 -9.62 2.85
CA LEU A 93 9.91 -8.59 1.97
C LEU A 93 8.62 -9.09 1.32
N GLU A 94 7.56 -8.31 1.46
CA GLU A 94 6.29 -8.51 0.76
C GLU A 94 6.05 -7.39 -0.24
N ILE A 95 5.60 -7.75 -1.45
CA ILE A 95 5.25 -6.80 -2.52
C ILE A 95 3.75 -6.94 -2.78
N ILE A 96 3.01 -5.85 -2.58
CA ILE A 96 1.58 -5.75 -2.79
C ILE A 96 1.34 -4.78 -3.95
N LEU A 97 0.70 -5.27 -4.99
CA LEU A 97 0.27 -4.45 -6.11
C LEU A 97 -1.21 -4.12 -5.98
N ILE A 98 -1.53 -2.88 -6.27
CA ILE A 98 -2.88 -2.34 -6.34
C ILE A 98 -3.29 -2.33 -7.80
N ASP A 99 -4.51 -2.80 -8.07
CA ASP A 99 -5.01 -3.01 -9.44
C ASP A 99 -4.98 -1.68 -10.23
N TYR A 100 -5.40 -0.59 -9.60
CA TYR A 100 -5.33 0.76 -10.18
C TYR A 100 -4.42 1.68 -9.36
N GLU A 101 -4.96 2.26 -8.30
CA GLU A 101 -4.33 3.22 -7.39
C GLU A 101 -4.86 2.95 -5.97
N ILE A 102 -4.11 3.27 -4.92
CA ILE A 102 -4.55 3.08 -3.52
C ILE A 102 -5.90 3.74 -3.21
N GLU A 103 -6.26 4.79 -3.94
CA GLU A 103 -7.57 5.44 -3.94
C GLU A 103 -8.73 4.48 -4.23
N GLU A 104 -8.49 3.34 -4.88
CA GLU A 104 -9.50 2.30 -5.09
C GLU A 104 -10.08 1.81 -3.74
N TRP A 105 -9.28 1.79 -2.67
CA TRP A 105 -9.75 1.39 -1.35
C TRP A 105 -10.83 2.37 -0.84
N ILE A 106 -10.62 3.66 -1.10
CA ILE A 106 -11.56 4.71 -0.73
C ILE A 106 -12.82 4.58 -1.58
N CYS A 107 -12.67 4.38 -2.89
CA CYS A 107 -13.81 4.22 -3.80
C CYS A 107 -14.67 3.02 -3.42
N ILE A 108 -14.07 1.86 -3.12
CA ILE A 108 -14.80 0.65 -2.67
C ILE A 108 -15.56 0.94 -1.39
N SER A 109 -14.91 1.56 -0.41
CA SER A 109 -15.53 1.92 0.87
C SER A 109 -16.73 2.86 0.70
N LYS A 110 -16.63 3.77 -0.28
CA LYS A 110 -17.70 4.71 -0.65
C LYS A 110 -18.70 4.17 -1.66
N LYS A 111 -18.58 2.89 -2.06
CA LYS A 111 -19.43 2.23 -3.07
C LYS A 111 -19.46 2.96 -4.42
N LEU A 112 -18.33 3.59 -4.77
CA LEU A 112 -18.15 4.25 -6.06
C LEU A 112 -17.72 3.22 -7.12
N LYS A 113 -18.02 3.52 -8.38
CA LYS A 113 -17.56 2.76 -9.55
C LYS A 113 -16.73 3.70 -10.43
N TRP A 114 -15.61 3.21 -10.94
CA TRP A 114 -14.68 4.01 -11.76
C TRP A 114 -14.35 3.30 -13.09
N GLN A 115 -15.34 2.66 -13.73
CA GLN A 115 -15.13 1.77 -14.89
C GLN A 115 -14.41 2.43 -16.09
N HIS A 116 -14.51 3.76 -16.24
CA HIS A 116 -13.90 4.50 -17.33
C HIS A 116 -12.99 5.64 -16.83
N SER A 117 -12.61 5.62 -15.56
CA SER A 117 -11.82 6.67 -14.91
C SER A 117 -10.84 6.06 -13.90
N LYS A 118 -9.81 6.80 -13.52
CA LYS A 118 -8.97 6.37 -12.39
C LYS A 118 -9.70 6.59 -11.05
N PRO A 119 -9.45 5.78 -10.01
CA PRO A 119 -10.04 6.00 -8.69
C PRO A 119 -9.84 7.43 -8.17
N SER A 120 -8.62 7.99 -8.31
CA SER A 120 -8.34 9.38 -7.92
C SER A 120 -9.17 10.41 -8.69
N GLN A 121 -9.47 10.17 -9.96
CA GLN A 121 -10.31 11.05 -10.78
C GLN A 121 -11.77 11.00 -10.33
N GLU A 122 -12.30 9.81 -10.04
CA GLU A 122 -13.65 9.64 -9.53
C GLU A 122 -13.81 10.36 -8.18
N LEU A 123 -12.85 10.19 -7.27
CA LEU A 123 -12.83 10.92 -5.99
C LEU A 123 -12.73 12.44 -6.19
N LYS A 124 -11.98 12.90 -7.20
CA LYS A 124 -11.86 14.32 -7.50
C LYS A 124 -13.19 14.91 -7.94
N VAL A 125 -13.89 14.23 -8.85
CA VAL A 125 -15.19 14.68 -9.37
C VAL A 125 -16.27 14.68 -8.27
N LYS A 126 -16.30 13.64 -7.43
CA LYS A 126 -17.39 13.45 -6.45
C LYS A 126 -17.15 14.16 -5.11
N PHE A 127 -15.89 14.27 -4.69
CA PHE A 127 -15.51 14.73 -3.34
C PHE A 127 -14.47 15.84 -3.33
N GLY A 128 -14.06 16.37 -4.48
CA GLY A 128 -13.03 17.40 -4.55
C GLY A 128 -11.65 16.90 -4.08
N TYR A 129 -11.38 15.60 -4.22
CA TYR A 129 -10.13 14.98 -3.81
C TYR A 129 -8.90 15.70 -4.37
N ILE A 130 -7.94 15.94 -3.48
CA ILE A 130 -6.57 16.34 -3.81
C ILE A 130 -5.60 15.37 -3.18
N LYS A 131 -4.47 15.14 -3.82
CA LYS A 131 -3.52 14.09 -3.45
C LYS A 131 -3.02 14.18 -2.00
N SER A 132 -2.80 15.39 -1.48
CA SER A 132 -2.40 15.62 -0.09
C SER A 132 -3.47 15.27 0.96
N SER A 133 -4.72 15.07 0.53
CA SER A 133 -5.82 14.65 1.40
C SER A 133 -5.90 13.15 1.62
N LEU A 134 -5.15 12.33 0.86
CA LEU A 134 -5.15 10.87 0.96
C LEU A 134 -5.13 10.35 2.41
N PRO A 135 -4.25 10.83 3.31
CA PRO A 135 -4.18 10.28 4.67
C PRO A 135 -5.44 10.47 5.51
N LYS A 136 -6.28 11.47 5.19
CA LYS A 136 -7.54 11.75 5.90
C LYS A 136 -8.60 10.69 5.61
N TYR A 137 -8.64 10.20 4.37
CA TYR A 137 -9.60 9.18 3.94
C TYR A 137 -9.39 7.82 4.60
N ALA A 138 -8.26 7.59 5.28
CA ALA A 138 -8.07 6.39 6.06
C ALA A 138 -9.23 6.19 7.05
N ALA A 139 -9.71 7.27 7.69
CA ALA A 139 -10.81 7.23 8.68
C ALA A 139 -12.17 6.87 8.09
N GLU A 140 -12.28 6.90 6.76
CA GLU A 140 -13.52 6.69 6.02
C GLU A 140 -13.57 5.31 5.36
N LEU A 141 -12.56 4.46 5.60
CA LEU A 141 -12.51 3.12 5.03
C LEU A 141 -13.51 2.18 5.71
N ASP A 142 -14.24 1.45 4.88
CA ASP A 142 -15.12 0.36 5.28
C ASP A 142 -14.35 -0.95 5.09
N PHE A 143 -13.74 -1.44 6.17
CA PHE A 143 -12.92 -2.65 6.13
C PHE A 143 -13.71 -3.92 5.82
N ASP A 144 -15.02 -3.95 6.08
CA ASP A 144 -15.87 -5.09 5.70
C ASP A 144 -16.11 -5.10 4.19
N ALA A 145 -16.38 -3.94 3.60
CA ALA A 145 -16.50 -3.79 2.15
C ALA A 145 -15.17 -4.11 1.45
N LEU A 146 -14.05 -3.64 2.00
CA LEU A 146 -12.72 -3.91 1.46
C LEU A 146 -12.35 -5.39 1.57
N GLY A 147 -12.58 -6.03 2.72
CA GLY A 147 -12.31 -7.45 2.93
C GLY A 147 -13.08 -8.35 1.96
N LYS A 148 -14.26 -7.92 1.50
CA LYS A 148 -15.05 -8.65 0.49
C LYS A 148 -14.57 -8.36 -0.93
N ASN A 149 -14.41 -7.09 -1.26
CA ASN A 149 -14.37 -6.62 -2.65
C ASN A 149 -13.00 -6.17 -3.15
N CYS A 150 -11.98 -6.06 -2.30
CA CYS A 150 -10.67 -5.52 -2.66
C CYS A 150 -9.56 -6.56 -2.50
N LYS A 151 -8.96 -6.99 -3.63
CA LYS A 151 -7.89 -8.00 -3.62
C LYS A 151 -6.63 -7.50 -2.93
N SER A 152 -6.18 -6.30 -3.27
CA SER A 152 -4.98 -5.67 -2.70
C SER A 152 -5.11 -5.49 -1.19
N PHE A 153 -6.28 -5.08 -0.69
CA PHE A 153 -6.55 -4.99 0.75
C PHE A 153 -6.55 -6.35 1.45
N LYS A 154 -7.16 -7.39 0.85
CA LYS A 154 -7.11 -8.75 1.40
C LYS A 154 -5.68 -9.25 1.55
N THR A 155 -4.84 -9.04 0.53
CA THR A 155 -3.41 -9.38 0.58
C THR A 155 -2.71 -8.58 1.68
N PHE A 156 -2.97 -7.28 1.76
CA PHE A 156 -2.42 -6.42 2.82
C PHE A 156 -2.77 -6.93 4.22
N LEU A 157 -4.04 -7.26 4.46
CA LEU A 157 -4.48 -7.80 5.75
C LEU A 157 -3.81 -9.14 6.06
N ALA A 158 -3.69 -10.05 5.09
CA ALA A 158 -2.99 -11.31 5.27
C ALA A 158 -1.51 -11.14 5.63
N VAL A 159 -0.81 -10.23 4.93
CA VAL A 159 0.61 -9.90 5.20
C VAL A 159 0.82 -9.37 6.61
N LEU A 160 -0.13 -8.59 7.11
CA LEU A 160 -0.11 -8.04 8.47
C LEU A 160 -0.41 -9.10 9.55
N SER A 161 -1.23 -10.09 9.24
CA SER A 161 -1.65 -11.15 10.17
C SER A 161 -0.69 -12.35 10.22
N CYS A 162 0.19 -12.52 9.22
CA CYS A 162 1.23 -13.55 9.26
C CYS A 162 2.32 -13.19 10.28
N LYS A 163 2.41 -14.01 11.33
CA LYS A 163 3.45 -14.01 12.37
C LYS A 163 4.83 -14.32 11.80
#